data_AF-A0A2S5G7H7-F1
#
_entry.id   AF-A0A2S5G7H7-F1
#
_cell.length_a   1.000
_cell.length_b   1.000
_cell.length_c   1.000
_cell.angle_alpha   90.00
_cell.angle_beta   90.00
_cell.angle_gamma   90.00
#
_symmetry.space_group_name_H-M   'P 1'
#
loop_
_entity.id
_entity.type
_entity.pdbx_description
1 polymer ?
#
loop_
_entity_poly.entity_id
_entity_poly.type
_entity_poly.pdbx_seq_one_letter_code
_entity_poly.pdbx_strand_id
1 'polypeptide(L)'
;MNEKWWNGKAAAAVWTVLRIWLGVQWLEAGWGKVTGGFDANRYLQGAIAKAGGEAPVVAGWYAAFLENVAVPNVGIFNILIPWGELFVGLGLIVGLMTVPALAAGAFMNLNFLLAGTISTNPVLLTAAVILILAGYGAQRYGLDRFAIPMAKKKVNRHRLKEVHA
;
A
#
# COMPACT_ATOMS: atom_id res chain seq x y z
N MET A 1 29.12 -11.78 4.56
CA MET A 1 27.65 -11.95 4.57
C MET A 1 27.27 -12.65 3.28
N ASN A 2 26.82 -13.91 3.33
CA ASN A 2 26.37 -14.64 2.15
C ASN A 2 25.23 -13.86 1.49
N GLU A 3 25.40 -13.45 0.23
CA GLU A 3 24.30 -12.86 -0.53
C GLU A 3 23.24 -13.94 -0.74
N LYS A 4 22.13 -13.85 0.02
CA LYS A 4 20.95 -14.67 -0.25
C LYS A 4 20.55 -14.49 -1.71
N TRP A 5 20.15 -15.56 -2.40
CA TRP A 5 19.92 -15.55 -3.86
C TRP A 5 18.95 -14.45 -4.33
N TRP A 6 18.00 -14.04 -3.47
CA TRP A 6 17.04 -12.97 -3.74
C TRP A 6 17.60 -11.53 -3.64
N ASN A 7 18.87 -11.35 -3.25
CA ASN A 7 19.54 -10.06 -3.12
C ASN A 7 20.54 -9.74 -4.25
N GLY A 8 20.80 -10.71 -5.13
CA GLY A 8 21.66 -10.52 -6.30
C GLY A 8 21.09 -9.48 -7.27
N LYS A 9 21.94 -8.92 -8.14
CA LYS A 9 21.55 -7.87 -9.11
C LYS A 9 20.38 -8.29 -10.01
N ALA A 10 20.32 -9.56 -10.41
CA ALA A 10 19.26 -10.12 -11.24
C ALA A 10 17.93 -10.23 -10.46
N ALA A 11 17.95 -10.78 -9.25
CA ALA A 11 16.76 -10.85 -8.39
C ALA A 11 16.21 -9.46 -8.06
N ALA A 12 17.08 -8.49 -7.77
CA ALA A 12 16.69 -7.10 -7.57
C ALA A 12 16.00 -6.47 -8.80
N ALA A 13 16.41 -6.84 -10.02
CA ALA A 13 15.74 -6.39 -11.24
C ALA A 13 14.32 -6.97 -11.34
N VAL A 14 14.16 -8.26 -11.05
CA VAL A 14 12.84 -8.92 -11.00
C VAL A 14 11.94 -8.24 -9.96
N TRP A 15 12.44 -7.99 -8.75
CA TRP A 15 11.67 -7.28 -7.72
C TRP A 15 11.29 -5.87 -8.14
N THR A 16 12.14 -5.19 -8.91
CA THR A 16 11.85 -3.84 -9.40
C THR A 16 10.75 -3.86 -10.47
N VAL A 17 10.79 -4.82 -11.40
CA VAL A 17 9.71 -4.99 -12.38
C VAL A 17 8.39 -5.28 -11.68
N LEU A 18 8.38 -6.20 -10.73
CA LEU A 18 7.17 -6.52 -9.94
C LEU A 18 6.68 -5.31 -9.14
N ARG A 19 7.59 -4.53 -8.54
CA ARG A 19 7.26 -3.29 -7.80
C ARG A 19 6.64 -2.24 -8.71
N ILE A 20 7.20 -2.02 -9.89
CA ILE A 20 6.67 -1.05 -10.86
C ILE A 20 5.30 -1.50 -11.36
N TRP A 21 5.15 -2.79 -11.71
CA TRP A 21 3.86 -3.35 -12.11
C TRP A 21 2.80 -3.13 -11.03
N LEU A 22 3.10 -3.48 -9.77
CA LEU A 22 2.20 -3.24 -8.64
C LEU A 22 1.87 -1.74 -8.51
N GLY A 23 2.87 -0.88 -8.65
CA GLY A 23 2.68 0.57 -8.63
C GLY A 23 1.76 1.09 -9.74
N VAL A 24 1.85 0.55 -10.95
CA VAL A 24 0.95 0.90 -12.07
C VAL A 24 -0.49 0.54 -11.74
N GLN A 25 -0.75 -0.64 -11.16
CA GLN A 25 -2.11 -1.04 -10.75
C GLN A 25 -2.73 -0.05 -9.76
N TRP A 26 -1.95 0.42 -8.78
CA TRP A 26 -2.42 1.42 -7.82
C TRP A 26 -2.58 2.81 -8.45
N LEU A 27 -1.65 3.20 -9.33
CA LEU A 27 -1.70 4.49 -10.02
C LEU A 27 -2.95 4.61 -10.90
N GLU A 28 -3.24 3.58 -11.69
CA GLU A 28 -4.43 3.53 -12.55
C GLU A 28 -5.72 3.58 -11.73
N ALA A 29 -5.81 2.79 -10.66
CA ALA A 29 -6.97 2.77 -9.77
C ALA A 29 -7.19 4.13 -9.07
N GLY A 30 -6.14 4.70 -8.51
CA GLY A 30 -6.19 6.00 -7.82
C GLY A 30 -6.50 7.15 -8.77
N TRP A 31 -5.84 7.18 -9.93
CA TRP A 31 -6.07 8.22 -10.94
C TRP A 31 -7.50 8.23 -11.45
N GLY A 32 -8.07 7.05 -11.75
CA GLY A 32 -9.47 6.94 -12.17
C GLY A 32 -10.44 7.44 -11.10
N LYS A 33 -10.15 7.21 -9.81
CA LYS A 33 -10.96 7.69 -8.70
C LYS A 33 -10.84 9.19 -8.45
N VAL A 34 -9.63 9.75 -8.52
CA VAL A 34 -9.38 11.18 -8.32
C VAL A 34 -10.02 12.00 -9.44
N THR A 35 -9.96 11.52 -10.69
CA THR A 35 -10.51 12.24 -11.85
C THR A 35 -11.99 11.96 -12.11
N GLY A 36 -12.51 10.81 -11.64
CA GLY A 36 -13.86 10.35 -11.93
C GLY A 36 -14.93 10.66 -10.88
N GLY A 37 -14.62 11.43 -9.82
CA GLY A 37 -15.59 11.77 -8.78
C GLY A 37 -15.96 10.59 -7.88
N PHE A 38 -14.95 9.95 -7.27
CA PHE A 38 -15.14 8.79 -6.40
C PHE A 38 -16.05 9.04 -5.19
N ASP A 39 -17.00 8.12 -4.98
CA ASP A 39 -17.84 8.05 -3.79
C ASP A 39 -17.82 6.63 -3.20
N ALA A 40 -17.26 6.51 -2.01
CA ALA A 40 -17.17 5.28 -1.24
C ALA A 40 -18.52 4.84 -0.66
N ASN A 41 -19.53 5.70 -0.58
CA ASN A 41 -20.79 5.36 0.10
C ASN A 41 -21.43 4.10 -0.49
N ARG A 42 -21.57 4.03 -1.82
CA ARG A 42 -22.12 2.85 -2.51
C ARG A 42 -21.29 1.59 -2.25
N TYR A 43 -19.96 1.74 -2.22
CA TYR A 43 -19.05 0.63 -1.94
C TYR A 43 -19.23 0.10 -0.51
N LEU A 44 -19.28 0.99 0.48
CA LEU A 44 -19.46 0.66 1.89
C LEU A 44 -20.81 -0.02 2.15
N GLN A 45 -21.90 0.54 1.60
CA GLN A 45 -23.23 -0.05 1.71
C GLN A 45 -23.30 -1.45 1.07
N GLY A 46 -22.65 -1.62 -0.09
CA GLY A 46 -22.54 -2.93 -0.74
C GLY A 46 -21.76 -3.95 0.09
N ALA A 47 -20.71 -3.52 0.81
CA ALA A 47 -19.95 -4.38 1.71
C ALA A 47 -20.77 -4.76 2.97
N ILE A 48 -21.54 -3.83 3.53
CA ILE A 48 -22.46 -4.10 4.66
C ILE A 48 -23.52 -5.14 4.25
N ALA A 49 -24.13 -4.98 3.07
CA ALA A 49 -25.13 -5.92 2.56
C ALA A 49 -24.59 -7.36 2.42
N LYS A 50 -23.29 -7.51 2.10
CA LYS A 50 -22.61 -8.82 2.02
C LYS A 50 -22.37 -9.51 3.37
N ALA A 51 -22.69 -8.86 4.48
CA ALA A 51 -22.65 -9.46 5.81
C ALA A 51 -23.98 -10.09 6.23
N GLY A 52 -25.05 -9.91 5.45
CA GLY A 52 -26.34 -10.55 5.65
C GLY A 52 -26.54 -11.81 4.80
N GLY A 53 -27.64 -12.52 5.04
CA GLY A 53 -28.03 -13.73 4.29
C GLY A 53 -27.47 -15.04 4.86
N GLU A 54 -27.76 -16.15 4.17
CA GLU A 54 -27.40 -17.52 4.63
C GLU A 54 -25.91 -17.82 4.51
N ALA A 55 -25.18 -17.12 3.64
CA ALA A 55 -23.75 -17.30 3.40
C ALA A 55 -23.02 -15.94 3.36
N PRO A 56 -22.79 -15.30 4.53
CA PRO A 56 -22.18 -13.97 4.57
C PRO A 56 -20.73 -14.02 4.08
N VAL A 57 -20.38 -13.08 3.19
CA VAL A 57 -19.03 -12.93 2.64
C VAL A 57 -18.21 -11.93 3.47
N VAL A 58 -18.88 -10.95 4.08
CA VAL A 58 -18.25 -9.97 4.97
C VAL A 58 -18.51 -10.36 6.42
N ALA A 59 -17.46 -10.36 7.24
CA ALA A 59 -17.57 -10.70 8.64
C ALA A 59 -18.38 -9.63 9.40
N GLY A 60 -19.27 -10.04 10.31
CA GLY A 60 -20.16 -9.13 11.04
C GLY A 60 -19.44 -8.03 11.81
N TRP A 61 -18.26 -8.31 12.38
CA TRP A 61 -17.46 -7.30 13.07
C TRP A 61 -16.95 -6.20 12.11
N TYR A 62 -16.63 -6.57 10.86
CA TYR A 62 -16.17 -5.62 9.86
C TYR A 62 -17.35 -4.80 9.35
N ALA A 63 -18.51 -5.43 9.13
CA ALA A 63 -19.75 -4.71 8.82
C ALA A 63 -20.11 -3.69 9.91
N ALA A 64 -20.00 -4.05 11.19
CA ALA A 64 -20.23 -3.12 12.29
C ALA A 64 -19.24 -1.93 12.26
N PHE A 65 -17.98 -2.15 11.92
CA PHE A 65 -17.02 -1.05 11.68
C PHE A 65 -17.46 -0.17 10.51
N LEU A 66 -17.90 -0.78 9.40
CA LEU A 66 -18.37 -0.02 8.23
C LEU A 66 -19.59 0.85 8.58
N GLU A 67 -20.59 0.29 9.28
CA GLU A 67 -21.82 0.98 9.69
C GLU A 67 -21.57 2.10 10.69
N ASN A 68 -20.75 1.86 11.71
CA ASN A 68 -20.60 2.77 12.85
C ASN A 68 -19.45 3.77 12.69
N VAL A 69 -18.47 3.47 11.84
CA VAL A 69 -17.28 4.31 11.64
C VAL A 69 -17.15 4.77 10.20
N ALA A 70 -17.15 3.85 9.22
CA ALA A 70 -16.82 4.23 7.85
C ALA A 70 -17.92 5.06 7.18
N VAL A 71 -19.19 4.65 7.28
CA VAL A 71 -20.33 5.34 6.67
C VAL A 71 -20.55 6.75 7.26
N PRO A 72 -20.56 6.95 8.59
CA PRO A 72 -20.69 8.30 9.17
C PRO A 72 -19.54 9.24 8.78
N ASN A 73 -18.36 8.68 8.49
CA ASN A 73 -17.16 9.43 8.13
C ASN A 73 -16.80 9.28 6.64
N VAL A 74 -17.75 8.96 5.76
CA VAL A 74 -17.49 8.62 4.35
C VAL A 74 -16.72 9.71 3.59
N GLY A 75 -16.92 10.98 3.95
CA GLY A 75 -16.17 12.11 3.37
C GLY A 75 -14.65 11.99 3.52
N ILE A 76 -14.18 11.41 4.64
CA ILE A 76 -12.74 11.13 4.84
C ILE A 76 -12.28 10.04 3.88
N PHE A 77 -13.06 8.96 3.72
CA PHE A 77 -12.72 7.85 2.82
C PHE A 77 -12.78 8.24 1.34
N ASN A 78 -13.65 9.17 0.97
CA ASN A 78 -13.73 9.73 -0.39
C ASN A 78 -12.45 10.48 -0.80
N ILE A 79 -11.65 10.95 0.17
CA ILE A 79 -10.35 11.57 -0.07
C ILE A 79 -9.23 10.55 0.16
N LEU A 80 -9.26 9.86 1.30
CA LEU A 80 -8.17 9.00 1.74
C LEU A 80 -7.92 7.83 0.78
N ILE A 81 -8.98 7.19 0.26
CA ILE A 81 -8.84 6.04 -0.63
C ILE A 81 -8.23 6.48 -1.97
N PRO A 82 -8.82 7.41 -2.76
CA PRO A 82 -8.26 7.78 -4.07
C PRO A 82 -6.82 8.31 -4.01
N TRP A 83 -6.55 9.19 -3.04
CA TRP A 83 -5.22 9.77 -2.88
C TRP A 83 -4.22 8.76 -2.32
N GLY A 84 -4.65 7.90 -1.40
CA GLY A 84 -3.84 6.80 -0.90
C GLY A 84 -3.40 5.86 -2.03
N GLU A 85 -4.32 5.47 -2.89
CA GLU A 85 -4.03 4.64 -4.06
C GLU A 85 -3.05 5.32 -5.01
N LEU A 86 -3.29 6.60 -5.32
CA LEU A 86 -2.41 7.37 -6.20
C LEU A 86 -0.98 7.47 -5.64
N PHE A 87 -0.83 7.83 -4.36
CA PHE A 87 0.48 8.00 -3.74
C PHE A 87 1.21 6.67 -3.53
N VAL A 88 0.49 5.58 -3.23
CA VAL A 88 1.08 4.24 -3.23
C VAL A 88 1.62 3.91 -4.62
N GLY A 89 0.83 4.13 -5.67
CA GLY A 89 1.27 3.89 -7.05
C GLY A 89 2.55 4.67 -7.41
N LEU A 90 2.56 5.97 -7.14
CA LEU A 90 3.72 6.83 -7.38
C LEU A 90 4.94 6.40 -6.55
N GLY A 91 4.76 6.12 -5.26
CA GLY A 91 5.85 5.69 -4.37
C GLY A 91 6.50 4.38 -4.82
N LEU A 92 5.69 3.44 -5.31
CA LEU A 92 6.18 2.16 -5.84
C LEU A 92 6.85 2.29 -7.21
N ILE A 93 6.32 3.10 -8.13
CA ILE A 93 6.94 3.30 -9.44
C ILE A 93 8.31 3.98 -9.28
N VAL A 94 8.34 5.12 -8.60
CA VAL A 94 9.55 5.89 -8.34
C VAL A 94 10.53 5.13 -7.43
N GLY A 95 10.00 4.28 -6.56
CA GLY A 95 10.79 3.59 -5.55
C GLY A 95 11.30 4.54 -4.46
N LEU A 96 10.49 5.53 -4.09
CA LEU A 96 10.72 6.44 -2.98
C LEU A 96 9.67 6.15 -1.91
N MET A 97 10.12 5.84 -0.69
CA MET A 97 9.27 5.30 0.38
C MET A 97 8.62 3.96 0.00
N THR A 98 9.39 3.06 -0.62
CA THR A 98 8.88 1.76 -1.10
C THR A 98 8.21 0.95 0.01
N VAL A 99 8.84 0.82 1.19
CA VAL A 99 8.29 0.01 2.29
C VAL A 99 7.00 0.62 2.85
N PRO A 100 6.93 1.92 3.17
CA PRO A 100 5.66 2.57 3.52
C PRO A 100 4.57 2.41 2.44
N ALA A 101 4.91 2.59 1.16
CA ALA A 101 3.96 2.44 0.06
C ALA A 101 3.44 0.99 -0.05
N LEU A 102 4.32 -0.02 0.06
CA LEU A 102 3.93 -1.42 0.08
C LEU A 102 3.04 -1.75 1.28
N ALA A 103 3.36 -1.22 2.46
CA ALA A 103 2.57 -1.45 3.68
C ALA A 103 1.18 -0.79 3.57
N ALA A 104 1.09 0.44 3.08
CA ALA A 104 -0.17 1.13 2.85
C ALA A 104 -1.03 0.42 1.79
N GLY A 105 -0.43 0.00 0.66
CA GLY A 105 -1.11 -0.79 -0.35
C GLY A 105 -1.59 -2.13 0.18
N ALA A 106 -0.76 -2.86 0.94
CA ALA A 106 -1.17 -4.10 1.59
C ALA A 106 -2.34 -3.89 2.56
N PHE A 107 -2.30 -2.83 3.37
CA PHE A 107 -3.38 -2.47 4.28
C PHE A 107 -4.69 -2.16 3.55
N MET A 108 -4.64 -1.39 2.46
CA MET A 108 -5.84 -1.10 1.65
C MET A 108 -6.39 -2.36 0.99
N ASN A 109 -5.55 -3.21 0.38
CA ASN A 109 -6.00 -4.49 -0.18
C ASN A 109 -6.65 -5.40 0.88
N LEU A 110 -6.08 -5.46 2.09
CA LEU A 110 -6.67 -6.20 3.18
C LEU A 110 -8.07 -5.67 3.53
N ASN A 111 -8.24 -4.35 3.62
CA ASN A 111 -9.56 -3.75 3.86
C ASN A 111 -10.54 -4.05 2.71
N PHE A 112 -10.10 -4.00 1.45
CA PHE A 112 -10.96 -4.36 0.32
C PHE A 112 -11.39 -5.82 0.33
N LEU A 113 -10.51 -6.73 0.77
CA LEU A 113 -10.83 -8.14 0.97
C LEU A 113 -11.82 -8.34 2.12
N LEU A 114 -11.62 -7.65 3.24
CA LEU A 114 -12.55 -7.68 4.37
C LEU A 114 -13.94 -7.11 3.99
N ALA A 115 -13.99 -6.14 3.07
CA ALA A 115 -15.21 -5.63 2.45
C ALA A 115 -15.81 -6.56 1.37
N GLY A 116 -15.23 -7.75 1.15
CA GLY A 116 -15.74 -8.74 0.21
C GLY A 116 -15.44 -8.42 -1.26
N THR A 117 -14.34 -7.73 -1.55
CA THR A 117 -13.88 -7.41 -2.91
C THR A 117 -12.75 -8.34 -3.30
N ILE A 118 -13.07 -9.53 -3.82
CA ILE A 118 -12.05 -10.56 -4.05
C ILE A 118 -11.25 -10.32 -5.34
N SER A 119 -11.86 -10.05 -6.50
CA SER A 119 -11.20 -9.85 -7.81
C SER A 119 -9.65 -9.90 -7.86
N THR A 120 -8.95 -8.77 -8.01
CA THR A 120 -7.48 -8.71 -8.11
C THR A 120 -6.76 -8.51 -6.77
N ASN A 121 -7.50 -8.17 -5.70
CA ASN A 121 -6.92 -7.78 -4.41
C ASN A 121 -5.99 -8.83 -3.74
N PRO A 122 -6.26 -10.16 -3.78
CA PRO A 122 -5.37 -11.17 -3.23
C PRO A 122 -4.02 -11.15 -3.94
N VAL A 123 -4.01 -11.02 -5.27
CA VAL A 123 -2.78 -10.99 -6.06
C VAL A 123 -1.94 -9.77 -5.71
N LEU A 124 -2.56 -8.60 -5.62
CA LEU A 124 -1.89 -7.35 -5.25
C LEU A 124 -1.36 -7.39 -3.80
N LEU A 125 -2.13 -7.96 -2.87
CA LEU A 125 -1.71 -8.16 -1.48
C LEU A 125 -0.51 -9.12 -1.41
N THR A 126 -0.57 -10.25 -2.09
CA THR A 126 0.54 -11.22 -2.15
C THR A 126 1.79 -10.58 -2.73
N ALA A 127 1.68 -9.84 -3.83
CA ALA A 127 2.80 -9.11 -4.40
C ALA A 127 3.40 -8.10 -3.41
N ALA A 128 2.55 -7.33 -2.71
CA ALA A 128 3.01 -6.37 -1.72
C ALA A 128 3.78 -7.05 -0.57
N VAL A 129 3.26 -8.15 -0.02
CA VAL A 129 3.91 -8.91 1.05
C VAL A 129 5.24 -9.51 0.58
N ILE A 130 5.28 -10.12 -0.61
CA ILE A 130 6.52 -10.67 -1.18
C ILE A 130 7.57 -9.58 -1.33
N LEU A 131 7.20 -8.41 -1.84
CA LEU A 131 8.13 -7.28 -2.01
C LEU A 131 8.63 -6.73 -0.66
N ILE A 132 7.78 -6.70 0.38
CA ILE A 132 8.22 -6.35 1.74
C ILE A 132 9.25 -7.37 2.25
N LEU A 133 9.01 -8.67 2.06
CA LEU A 133 9.92 -9.74 2.48
C LEU A 133 11.23 -9.77 1.67
N ALA A 134 11.17 -9.40 0.38
CA ALA A 134 12.35 -9.23 -0.48
C ALA A 134 13.27 -8.10 0.02
N GLY A 135 12.73 -7.15 0.79
CA GLY A 135 13.48 -6.12 1.50
C GLY A 135 14.36 -5.28 0.57
N TYR A 136 15.66 -5.21 0.87
CA TYR A 136 16.61 -4.38 0.13
C TYR A 136 16.65 -4.70 -1.38
N GLY A 137 16.36 -5.94 -1.79
CA GLY A 137 16.27 -6.32 -3.20
C GLY A 137 15.24 -5.49 -3.99
N ALA A 138 14.06 -5.24 -3.40
CA ALA A 138 12.99 -4.44 -4.00
C ALA A 138 13.29 -2.93 -4.00
N GLN A 139 14.22 -2.49 -3.17
CA GLN A 139 14.62 -1.07 -3.02
C GLN A 139 15.86 -0.72 -3.84
N ARG A 140 16.61 -1.71 -4.33
CA ARG A 140 17.93 -1.53 -4.94
C ARG A 140 17.91 -0.63 -6.17
N TYR A 141 16.86 -0.73 -6.99
CA TYR A 141 16.61 0.13 -8.14
C TYR A 141 15.41 1.05 -7.88
N GLY A 142 15.48 1.82 -6.79
CA GLY A 142 14.56 2.91 -6.47
C GLY A 142 15.30 4.10 -5.89
N LEU A 143 14.64 5.25 -5.81
CA LEU A 143 15.21 6.45 -5.18
C LEU A 143 15.53 6.25 -3.68
N ASP A 144 14.94 5.26 -3.03
CA ASP A 144 15.26 4.82 -1.67
C ASP A 144 16.75 4.56 -1.45
N ARG A 145 17.45 4.08 -2.49
CA ARG A 145 18.91 3.87 -2.43
C ARG A 145 19.68 5.17 -2.14
N PHE A 146 19.18 6.31 -2.59
CA PHE A 146 19.79 7.61 -2.35
C PHE A 146 19.20 8.30 -1.12
N ALA A 147 17.89 8.23 -0.94
CA ALA A 147 17.17 8.89 0.16
C ALA A 147 17.56 8.33 1.54
N ILE A 148 17.67 7.01 1.68
CA ILE A 148 17.93 6.36 2.98
C ILE A 148 19.32 6.74 3.56
N PRO A 149 20.44 6.66 2.81
CA PRO A 149 21.74 7.11 3.31
C PRO A 149 21.77 8.60 3.67
N MET A 150 21.12 9.45 2.87
CA MET A 150 21.06 10.89 3.13
C MET A 150 20.32 11.19 4.44
N ALA A 151 19.17 10.54 4.66
CA ALA A 151 18.42 10.67 5.90
C ALA A 151 19.24 10.21 7.12
N LYS A 152 19.88 9.04 7.04
CA LYS A 152 20.76 8.52 8.11
C LYS A 152 21.92 9.48 8.44
N LYS A 153 22.56 10.05 7.41
CA LYS A 153 23.66 11.02 7.59
C LYS A 153 23.17 12.30 8.31
N LYS A 154 21.98 12.79 7.96
CA LYS A 154 21.39 13.99 8.58
C LYS A 154 21.03 13.76 10.05
N VAL A 155 20.41 12.62 10.37
CA VAL A 155 20.05 12.25 11.76
C VAL A 155 21.29 12.10 12.64
N ASN A 156 22.31 11.39 12.16
CA ASN A 156 23.57 11.23 12.92
C ASN A 156 24.27 12.58 13.16
N ARG A 157 24.23 13.50 12.18
CA ARG A 157 24.80 14.85 12.34
C ARG A 157 24.07 15.68 13.38
N HIS A 158 22.74 15.57 13.49
CA HIS A 158 21.98 16.21 14.55
C HIS A 158 22.32 15.63 15.94
N ARG A 159 22.35 14.30 16.08
CA ARG A 159 22.68 13.65 17.34
C ARG A 159 24.09 14.01 17.85
N LEU A 160 25.07 14.13 16.95
CA LEU A 160 26.42 14.56 17.31
C LEU A 160 26.51 16.02 17.77
N LYS A 161 25.57 16.88 17.36
CA LYS A 161 25.53 18.27 17.83
C LYS A 161 24.91 18.39 19.21
N GLU A 162 23.90 17.58 19.53
CA GLU A 162 23.27 17.55 20.86
C GLU A 162 24.19 16.97 21.94
N VAL A 163 25.09 16.03 21.59
CA VAL A 163 26.03 15.43 22.55
C VAL A 163 27.22 16.35 22.87
N HIS A 164 27.52 17.33 22.00
CA HIS A 164 28.65 18.26 22.19
C HIS A 164 28.21 19.72 22.44
N ALA A 165 26.92 19.94 22.74
CA ALA A 165 26.37 21.21 23.19
C ALA A 165 26.11 21.13 24.70
#